data_AF-A0A7T6VI29-F1
#
_entry.id   AF-A0A7T6VI29-F1
#
_cell.length_a   1.000
_cell.length_b   1.000
_cell.length_c   1.000
_cell.angle_alpha   90.00
_cell.angle_beta   90.00
_cell.angle_gamma   90.00
#
_symmetry.space_group_name_H-M   'P 1'
#
loop_
_entity.id
_entity.type
_entity.pdbx_description
1 polymer ?
#
loop_
_entity_poly.entity_id
_entity_poly.type
_entity_poly.pdbx_seq_one_letter_code
_entity_poly.pdbx_strand_id
1 'polypeptide(L)'
;MSGFLHNRAGDLVALVMLAVLYLGGAGLALWRIRAAASRGKLYWIACIALLAGGAIAMTVNLSPVPNSGEMSSGFALGVEAVLLGLVLVAAGCAWLMLRARRG
;
A
#
# COMPACT_ATOMS: atom_id res chain seq x y z
N MET A 1 -21.82 -9.75 -23.49
CA MET A 1 -21.44 -8.34 -23.21
C MET A 1 -21.56 -7.94 -21.74
N SER A 2 -21.88 -8.85 -20.82
CA SER A 2 -21.95 -8.62 -19.36
C SER A 2 -20.62 -8.84 -18.62
N GLY A 3 -19.76 -9.74 -19.11
CA GLY A 3 -18.46 -10.02 -18.49
C GLY A 3 -17.46 -8.85 -18.53
N PHE A 4 -17.49 -8.03 -19.58
CA PHE A 4 -16.58 -6.88 -19.73
C PHE A 4 -16.91 -5.75 -18.75
N LEU A 5 -18.20 -5.55 -18.44
CA LEU A 5 -18.66 -4.56 -17.45
C LEU A 5 -18.40 -5.03 -16.02
N HIS A 6 -18.56 -6.33 -15.74
CA HIS A 6 -18.23 -6.91 -14.43
C HIS A 6 -16.72 -6.88 -14.15
N ASN A 7 -15.90 -7.17 -15.16
CA ASN A 7 -14.44 -7.07 -15.06
C ASN A 7 -14.00 -5.62 -14.78
N ARG A 8 -14.57 -4.65 -15.50
CA ARG A 8 -14.26 -3.23 -15.32
C ARG A 8 -14.73 -2.67 -13.98
N ALA A 9 -15.88 -3.12 -13.49
CA ALA A 9 -16.37 -2.77 -12.16
C ALA A 9 -15.50 -3.38 -11.06
N GLY A 10 -15.08 -4.64 -11.22
CA GLY A 10 -14.15 -5.32 -10.32
C GLY A 10 -12.79 -4.63 -10.25
N ASP A 11 -12.22 -4.27 -11.40
CA ASP A 11 -10.95 -3.53 -11.49
C ASP A 11 -11.04 -2.15 -10.81
N LEU A 12 -12.16 -1.43 -11.02
CA LEU A 12 -12.38 -0.15 -10.36
C LEU A 12 -12.51 -0.29 -8.84
N VAL A 13 -13.23 -1.30 -8.36
CA VAL A 13 -13.36 -1.56 -6.93
C VAL A 13 -12.00 -1.93 -6.33
N ALA A 14 -11.21 -2.76 -7.00
CA ALA A 14 -9.86 -3.12 -6.57
C ALA A 14 -8.95 -1.89 -6.50
N LEU A 15 -9.00 -1.02 -7.51
CA LEU A 15 -8.25 0.24 -7.53
C LEU A 15 -8.66 1.20 -6.42
N VAL A 16 -9.97 1.37 -6.20
CA VAL A 16 -10.50 2.24 -5.13
C VAL A 16 -10.11 1.68 -3.76
N MET A 17 -10.23 0.37 -3.55
CA MET A 17 -9.84 -0.29 -2.31
C MET A 17 -8.34 -0.09 -2.03
N LEU A 18 -7.51 -0.29 -3.06
CA LEU A 18 -6.08 -0.08 -2.98
C LEU A 18 -5.75 1.39 -2.66
N ALA A 19 -6.42 2.34 -3.30
CA ALA A 19 -6.25 3.76 -3.05
C ALA A 19 -6.62 4.15 -1.61
N VAL A 20 -7.74 3.63 -1.10
CA VAL A 20 -8.18 3.87 0.29
C VAL A 20 -7.18 3.27 1.27
N LEU A 21 -6.76 2.03 1.05
CA LEU A 21 -5.76 1.35 1.90
C LEU A 21 -4.43 2.10 1.88
N TYR A 22 -3.99 2.55 0.70
CA TYR A 22 -2.76 3.30 0.53
C TYR A 22 -2.81 4.65 1.26
N LEU A 23 -3.86 5.45 1.04
CA LEU A 23 -4.03 6.75 1.69
C LEU A 23 -4.21 6.61 3.20
N GLY A 24 -4.98 5.62 3.65
CA GLY A 24 -5.19 5.31 5.05
C GLY A 24 -3.89 4.85 5.74
N GLY A 25 -3.14 3.95 5.12
CA GLY A 25 -1.87 3.45 5.63
C GLY A 25 -0.78 4.52 5.68
N ALA A 26 -0.63 5.29 4.60
CA ALA A 26 0.32 6.40 4.54
C ALA A 26 -0.06 7.51 5.53
N GLY A 27 -1.34 7.88 5.60
CA GLY A 27 -1.84 8.89 6.54
C GLY A 27 -1.64 8.48 7.99
N LEU A 28 -1.93 7.23 8.33
CA LEU A 28 -1.75 6.70 9.68
C LEU A 28 -0.27 6.63 10.06
N ALA A 29 0.58 6.14 9.15
CA ALA A 29 2.02 6.10 9.38
C ALA A 29 2.58 7.52 9.56
N LEU A 30 2.15 8.49 8.76
CA LEU A 30 2.61 9.88 8.86
C LEU A 30 2.15 10.54 10.16
N TRP A 31 0.90 10.30 10.57
CA TRP A 31 0.37 10.76 11.85
C TRP A 31 1.15 10.16 13.02
N ARG A 32 1.46 8.86 12.97
CA ARG A 32 2.25 8.19 14.00
C ARG A 32 3.71 8.65 14.04
N ILE A 33 4.33 8.99 12.91
CA ILE A 33 5.67 9.61 12.87
C ILE A 33 5.67 10.97 13.57
N ARG A 34 4.59 11.75 13.41
CA ARG A 34 4.43 13.06 14.08
C ARG A 34 4.13 12.92 15.57
N ALA A 35 3.39 11.89 15.97
CA ALA A 35 2.95 11.70 17.36
C ALA A 35 3.87 10.80 18.22
N ALA A 36 4.73 9.96 17.64
CA ALA A 36 5.54 9.00 18.39
C ALA A 36 6.90 9.56 18.85
N ALA A 37 7.28 9.25 20.10
CA ALA A 37 8.64 9.44 20.60
C ALA A 37 9.66 8.61 19.79
N SER A 38 10.89 9.11 19.69
CA SER A 38 11.96 8.70 18.75
C SER A 38 12.11 7.19 18.48
N ARG A 39 11.91 6.33 19.49
CA ARG A 39 12.05 4.87 19.36
C ARG A 39 10.99 4.17 18.50
N GLY A 40 9.79 4.74 18.35
CA GLY A 40 8.73 4.17 17.52
C GLY A 40 8.74 4.66 16.07
N LYS A 41 9.55 5.69 15.77
CA LYS A 41 9.48 6.46 14.52
C LYS A 41 10.03 5.68 13.31
N LEU A 42 11.10 4.91 13.49
CA LEU A 42 11.75 4.14 12.42
C LEU A 42 10.82 3.12 11.77
N TYR A 43 9.98 2.45 12.57
CA TYR A 43 8.99 1.49 12.08
C TYR A 43 7.99 2.13 11.09
N TRP A 44 7.42 3.26 11.48
CA TRP A 44 6.46 3.98 10.65
C TRP A 44 7.12 4.63 9.43
N ILE A 45 8.38 5.06 9.55
CA ILE A 45 9.18 5.54 8.40
C ILE A 45 9.39 4.42 7.39
N ALA A 46 9.74 3.20 7.83
CA ALA A 46 9.88 2.05 6.94
C ALA A 46 8.55 1.70 6.25
N CYS A 47 7.42 1.79 6.96
CA CYS A 47 6.09 1.62 6.35
C CYS A 47 5.82 2.67 5.26
N ILE A 48 6.11 3.95 5.51
CA ILE A 48 5.96 4.99 4.48
C ILE A 48 6.91 4.76 3.32
N ALA A 49 8.17 4.38 3.57
CA ALA A 49 9.14 4.14 2.53
C ALA A 49 8.72 3.00 1.60
N LEU A 50 8.13 1.92 2.15
CA LEU A 50 7.58 0.82 1.36
C LEU A 50 6.36 1.24 0.55
N LEU A 51 5.43 1.98 1.16
CA LEU A 51 4.25 2.50 0.44
C LEU A 51 4.67 3.46 -0.68
N ALA A 52 5.44 4.50 -0.36
CA ALA A 52 5.90 5.49 -1.33
C ALA A 52 6.79 4.86 -2.42
N GLY A 53 7.71 3.98 -2.03
CA GLY A 53 8.58 3.26 -2.96
C GLY A 53 7.80 2.36 -3.92
N GLY A 54 6.81 1.62 -3.41
CA GLY A 54 5.94 0.79 -4.23
C GLY A 54 5.08 1.59 -5.21
N ALA A 55 4.53 2.73 -4.76
CA ALA A 55 3.76 3.63 -5.63
C ALA A 55 4.62 4.29 -6.71
N ILE A 56 5.85 4.70 -6.38
CA ILE A 56 6.80 5.23 -7.37
C ILE A 56 7.17 4.14 -8.38
N ALA A 57 7.44 2.91 -7.92
CA ALA A 57 7.74 1.79 -8.80
C ALA A 57 6.59 1.46 -9.75
N MET A 58 5.34 1.52 -9.28
CA MET A 58 4.16 1.40 -10.14
C MET A 58 4.11 2.52 -11.19
N THR A 59 4.28 3.78 -10.79
CA THR A 59 4.06 4.92 -11.68
C THR A 59 5.14 5.07 -12.75
N VAL A 60 6.40 4.76 -12.43
CA VAL A 60 7.50 4.80 -13.42
C VAL A 60 7.42 3.64 -14.42
N ASN A 61 6.73 2.55 -14.07
CA ASN A 61 6.53 1.39 -14.95
C ASN A 61 5.19 1.41 -15.70
N LEU A 62 4.46 2.53 -15.68
CA LEU A 62 3.25 2.75 -16.50
C LEU A 62 3.55 2.96 -18.01
N SER A 63 4.83 2.93 -18.42
CA SER A 63 5.21 3.15 -19.82
C SER A 63 4.49 2.16 -20.75
N PRO A 64 3.95 2.61 -21.90
CA PRO A 64 3.14 1.77 -22.78
C PRO A 64 4.01 0.70 -23.43
N VAL A 65 4.08 -0.48 -22.81
CA VAL A 65 4.61 -1.69 -23.46
C VAL A 65 3.70 -2.02 -24.65
N PRO A 66 4.25 -2.24 -25.86
CA PRO A 66 3.44 -2.56 -27.03
C PRO A 66 2.76 -3.92 -26.85
N ASN A 67 1.45 -3.90 -26.61
CA ASN A 67 0.43 -4.94 -26.90
C ASN A 67 0.78 -6.44 -26.65
N SER A 68 1.73 -6.77 -25.76
CA SER A 68 2.04 -8.17 -25.44
C SER A 68 1.14 -8.76 -24.32
N GLY A 69 0.35 -7.94 -23.64
CA GLY A 69 -0.51 -8.39 -22.53
C GLY A 69 0.26 -8.79 -21.26
N GLU A 70 1.58 -8.73 -21.27
CA GLU A 70 2.43 -9.00 -20.12
C GLU A 70 2.57 -7.74 -19.25
N MET A 71 2.23 -7.85 -17.96
CA MET A 71 2.47 -6.77 -17.00
C MET A 71 3.96 -6.54 -16.79
N SER A 72 4.41 -5.27 -16.81
CA SER A 72 5.79 -4.91 -16.51
C SER A 72 6.21 -5.44 -15.13
N SER A 73 7.35 -6.13 -15.06
CA SER A 73 7.88 -6.70 -13.81
C SER A 73 8.08 -5.66 -12.71
N GLY A 74 8.35 -4.40 -13.07
CA GLY A 74 8.46 -3.28 -12.13
C GLY A 74 7.12 -2.85 -11.53
N PHE A 75 6.02 -3.02 -12.25
CA PHE A 75 4.67 -2.79 -11.72
C PHE A 75 4.31 -3.86 -10.68
N ALA A 76 4.57 -5.13 -10.98
CA ALA A 76 4.33 -6.25 -10.06
C ALA A 76 5.14 -6.08 -8.76
N LEU A 77 6.43 -5.74 -8.86
CA LEU A 77 7.26 -5.41 -7.71
C LEU A 77 6.71 -4.24 -6.89
N GLY A 78 6.17 -3.21 -7.54
CA GLY A 78 5.50 -2.09 -6.88
C GLY A 78 4.26 -2.52 -6.10
N VAL A 79 3.44 -3.44 -6.64
CA VAL A 79 2.26 -4.00 -5.96
C VAL A 79 2.67 -4.75 -4.71
N GLU A 80 3.65 -5.65 -4.81
CA GLU A 80 4.17 -6.42 -3.68
C GLU A 80 4.71 -5.50 -2.57
N ALA A 81 5.45 -4.45 -2.95
CA ALA A 81 5.96 -3.47 -1.99
C ALA A 81 4.84 -2.71 -1.25
N VAL A 82 3.77 -2.31 -1.95
CA VAL A 82 2.60 -1.67 -1.34
C VAL A 82 1.88 -2.65 -0.40
N LEU A 83 1.66 -3.90 -0.82
CA LEU A 83 1.00 -4.92 0.00
C LEU A 83 1.79 -5.20 1.28
N LEU A 84 3.12 -5.35 1.19
CA LEU A 84 3.99 -5.49 2.36
C LEU A 84 3.90 -4.28 3.29
N GLY A 85 3.89 -3.06 2.73
CA GLY A 85 3.69 -1.84 3.51
C GLY A 85 2.36 -1.83 4.28
N LEU A 86 1.27 -2.26 3.64
CA LEU A 86 -0.06 -2.36 4.26
C LEU A 86 -0.11 -3.42 5.37
N VAL A 87 0.48 -4.59 5.15
CA VAL A 87 0.55 -5.66 6.15
C VAL A 87 1.31 -5.19 7.38
N LEU A 88 2.42 -4.48 7.21
CA LEU A 88 3.18 -3.90 8.32
C LEU A 88 2.37 -2.82 9.04
N VAL A 89 1.65 -1.94 8.34
CA VAL A 89 0.76 -0.97 9.01
C VAL A 89 -0.28 -1.70 9.86
N ALA A 90 -0.94 -2.72 9.32
CA ALA A 90 -1.94 -3.51 10.04
C ALA A 90 -1.36 -4.23 11.27
N ALA A 91 -0.19 -4.86 11.13
CA ALA A 91 0.51 -5.50 12.23
C ALA A 91 0.90 -4.50 13.33
N GLY A 92 1.35 -3.30 12.95
CA GLY A 92 1.65 -2.21 13.87
C GLY A 92 0.41 -1.76 14.67
N CYS A 93 -0.75 -1.66 14.01
CA CYS A 93 -2.02 -1.37 14.67
C CYS A 93 -2.42 -2.47 15.66
N ALA A 94 -2.37 -3.73 15.24
CA ALA A 94 -2.70 -4.87 16.09
C ALA A 94 -1.80 -4.94 17.34
N TRP A 95 -0.50 -4.68 17.17
CA TRP A 95 0.45 -4.64 18.28
C TRP A 95 0.12 -3.55 19.30
N LEU A 96 -0.31 -2.37 18.86
CA LEU A 96 -0.72 -1.28 19.76
C LEU A 96 -1.99 -1.63 20.54
N MET A 97 -2.98 -2.26 19.89
CA MET A 97 -4.19 -2.73 20.58
C MET A 97 -3.87 -3.81 21.60
N LEU A 98 -2.98 -4.77 21.26
CA LEU A 98 -2.53 -5.79 22.19
C LEU A 98 -1.75 -5.19 23.36
N ARG A 99 -0.91 -4.19 23.13
CA ARG A 99 -0.18 -3.49 24.20
C ARG A 99 -1.14 -2.74 25.13
N ALA A 100 -2.17 -2.10 24.59
CA ALA A 100 -3.19 -1.41 25.38
C ALA A 100 -4.03 -2.39 26.25
N ARG A 101 -4.10 -3.67 25.89
CA ARG A 101 -4.76 -4.71 26.69
C ARG A 101 -3.86 -5.36 27.75
N ARG A 102 -2.54 -5.18 27.66
CA ARG A 102 -1.55 -5.75 28.59
C ARG A 102 -1.07 -4.76 29.65
N GLY A 103 -1.47 -3.48 29.53
CA GLY A 103 -1.26 -2.46 30.56
C GLY A 103 -2.57 -2.21 31.30
#